data_AF-A0A024VRA8-F1
#
_entry.id   AF-A0A024VRA8-F1
#
_cell.length_a   1.000
_cell.length_b   1.000
_cell.length_c   1.000
_cell.angle_alpha   90.00
_cell.angle_beta   90.00
_cell.angle_gamma   90.00
#
_symmetry.space_group_name_H-M   'P 1'
#
loop_
_entity.id
_entity.type
_entity.pdbx_description
1 polymer ?
#
loop_
_entity_poly.entity_id
_entity_poly.type
_entity_poly.pdbx_seq_one_letter_code
_entity_poly.pdbx_strand_id
1 'polypeptide(L)'
;MKNIKKKKSNVLNVNTVVEILIHYIKTPNWLKVFETCIPQKKVMCFFYDSSSSVNEDERIIKGDSEICINEKKDIQKKTKKEKKKEKREHLKEKRKKKRPEEKKRKKEKKREALLKILNNLNEEEKIAFLKERKLSEIKKKEEKKQFLIKSYNEGYKICFNCSFQNLMEEKEISSLAKQIFLSYHYMLKKKVPVQFHFTHMNDNDDISSTLKKYSFDKWMVHIHKDDYWNIFNKDKIVVLSPDASEVG
;
A
#
# COMPACT_ATOMS: atom_id res chain seq x y z
N MET A 1 -25.10 3.02 -26.16
CA MET A 1 -24.85 3.26 -24.71
C MET A 1 -24.06 4.56 -24.52
N LYS A 2 -24.51 5.48 -23.66
CA LYS A 2 -23.77 6.71 -23.33
C LYS A 2 -22.62 6.39 -22.37
N ASN A 3 -21.41 6.88 -22.63
CA ASN A 3 -20.26 6.70 -21.73
C ASN A 3 -20.38 7.64 -20.53
N ILE A 4 -20.88 7.14 -19.40
CA ILE A 4 -20.86 7.88 -18.13
C ILE A 4 -19.40 8.05 -17.70
N LYS A 5 -18.87 9.28 -17.83
CA LYS A 5 -17.59 9.67 -17.25
C LYS A 5 -17.73 9.58 -15.71
N LYS A 6 -17.26 8.49 -15.08
CA LYS A 6 -17.21 8.41 -13.61
C LYS A 6 -16.45 9.64 -13.08
N LYS A 7 -17.07 10.44 -12.20
CA LYS A 7 -16.37 11.49 -11.44
C LYS A 7 -15.15 10.87 -10.76
N LYS A 8 -14.05 11.62 -10.65
CA LYS A 8 -12.90 11.20 -9.83
C LYS A 8 -13.39 11.06 -8.38
N SER A 9 -13.09 9.95 -7.71
CA SER A 9 -13.46 9.80 -6.30
C SER A 9 -12.50 10.59 -5.40
N ASN A 10 -13.04 11.56 -4.66
CA ASN A 10 -12.28 12.32 -3.66
C ASN A 10 -11.86 11.41 -2.49
N VAL A 11 -12.72 10.43 -2.14
CA VAL A 11 -12.49 9.32 -1.19
C VAL A 11 -11.06 8.78 -1.23
N LEU A 12 -10.37 8.80 -0.09
CA LEU A 12 -9.02 8.26 0.05
C LEU A 12 -9.03 6.73 0.02
N ASN A 13 -7.87 6.13 -0.27
CA ASN A 13 -7.71 4.68 -0.14
C ASN A 13 -7.34 4.34 1.31
N VAL A 14 -7.71 3.15 1.78
CA VAL A 14 -7.56 2.72 3.19
C VAL A 14 -6.11 2.88 3.67
N ASN A 15 -5.13 2.52 2.84
CA ASN A 15 -3.73 2.68 3.20
C ASN A 15 -3.34 4.15 3.39
N THR A 16 -3.79 5.07 2.54
CA THR A 16 -3.49 6.51 2.72
C THR A 16 -4.14 7.08 3.97
N VAL A 17 -5.33 6.63 4.38
CA VAL A 17 -5.93 7.02 5.67
C VAL A 17 -5.06 6.55 6.84
N VAL A 18 -4.61 5.30 6.81
CA VAL A 18 -3.73 4.76 7.87
C VAL A 18 -2.33 5.41 7.84
N GLU A 19 -1.80 5.78 6.67
CA GLU A 19 -0.56 6.55 6.53
C GLU A 19 -0.67 7.98 7.09
N ILE A 20 -1.85 8.61 6.98
CA ILE A 20 -2.20 9.90 7.58
C ILE A 20 -2.21 9.76 9.11
N LEU A 21 -2.99 8.81 9.66
CA LEU A 21 -3.10 8.57 11.11
C LEU A 21 -1.73 8.29 11.75
N ILE A 22 -0.95 7.37 11.16
CA ILE A 22 0.40 7.03 11.64
C ILE A 22 1.36 8.22 11.55
N HIS A 23 1.19 9.12 10.58
CA HIS A 23 2.01 10.32 10.52
C HIS A 23 1.56 11.34 11.58
N TYR A 24 0.25 11.56 11.78
CA TYR A 24 -0.26 12.50 12.79
C TYR A 24 0.16 12.11 14.21
N ILE A 25 0.06 10.83 14.57
CA ILE A 25 0.55 10.29 15.86
C ILE A 25 2.05 10.59 16.08
N LYS A 26 2.85 10.72 15.01
CA LYS A 26 4.28 11.02 15.08
C LYS A 26 4.61 12.52 14.96
N THR A 27 3.75 13.29 14.32
CA THR A 27 3.89 14.72 14.06
C THR A 27 2.49 15.35 14.05
N PRO A 28 2.01 15.92 15.17
CA PRO A 28 0.64 16.45 15.27
C PRO A 28 0.53 17.81 14.55
N ASN A 29 0.57 17.77 13.22
CA ASN A 29 0.45 18.91 12.32
C ASN A 29 -0.24 18.45 11.04
N TRP A 30 -1.54 18.76 10.91
CA TRP A 30 -2.37 18.27 9.81
C TRP A 30 -1.86 18.69 8.42
N LEU A 31 -1.43 19.95 8.26
CA LEU A 31 -0.88 20.46 7.00
C LEU A 31 0.28 19.59 6.49
N LYS A 32 1.32 19.41 7.32
CA LYS A 32 2.50 18.60 6.99
C LYS A 32 2.19 17.12 6.78
N VAL A 33 1.19 16.59 7.50
CA VAL A 33 0.68 15.22 7.32
C VAL A 33 0.03 15.08 5.95
N PHE A 34 -0.86 15.99 5.56
CA PHE A 34 -1.54 15.96 4.26
C PHE A 34 -0.58 16.17 3.10
N GLU A 35 0.35 17.14 3.19
CA GLU A 35 1.42 17.34 2.20
C GLU A 35 2.27 16.07 1.98
N THR A 36 2.57 15.32 3.05
CA THR A 36 3.42 14.13 2.95
C THR A 36 2.66 12.89 2.49
N CYS A 37 1.41 12.72 2.91
CA CYS A 37 0.67 11.46 2.73
C CYS A 37 -0.39 11.50 1.61
N ILE A 38 -0.90 12.67 1.22
CA ILE A 38 -1.85 12.79 0.10
C ILE A 38 -1.07 13.05 -1.20
N PRO A 39 -1.16 12.18 -2.22
CA PRO A 39 -0.50 12.44 -3.51
C PRO A 39 -1.01 13.75 -4.13
N GLN A 40 -0.12 14.63 -4.59
CA GLN A 40 -0.44 15.99 -5.09
C GLN A 40 -1.62 16.07 -6.07
N LYS A 41 -1.86 15.03 -6.87
CA LYS A 41 -3.03 14.91 -7.77
C LYS A 41 -4.40 14.79 -7.07
N LYS A 42 -4.43 14.76 -5.74
CA LYS A 42 -5.60 14.93 -4.87
C LYS A 42 -5.55 16.19 -4.01
N VAL A 43 -4.36 16.75 -3.74
CA VAL A 43 -4.17 17.94 -2.89
C VAL A 43 -4.91 19.16 -3.49
N MET A 44 -4.89 19.33 -4.82
CA MET A 44 -5.69 20.36 -5.51
C MET A 44 -7.20 20.29 -5.28
N CYS A 45 -7.74 19.19 -4.74
CA CYS A 45 -9.16 19.07 -4.40
C CYS A 45 -9.47 19.33 -2.91
N PHE A 46 -8.45 19.52 -2.06
CA PHE A 46 -8.62 19.80 -0.62
C PHE A 46 -8.37 21.26 -0.25
N PHE A 47 -7.73 22.05 -1.12
CA PHE A 47 -7.34 23.45 -0.85
C PHE A 47 -8.07 24.49 -1.72
N TYR A 48 -9.05 24.08 -2.54
CA TYR A 48 -9.62 24.95 -3.58
C TYR A 48 -11.16 24.88 -3.72
N ASP A 49 -11.86 24.26 -2.77
CA ASP A 49 -13.33 24.11 -2.79
C ASP A 49 -14.05 25.31 -2.14
N SER A 50 -13.48 26.52 -2.27
CA SER A 50 -13.99 27.77 -1.66
C SER A 50 -13.90 29.00 -2.57
N SER A 51 -13.52 28.83 -3.85
CA SER A 51 -13.52 29.90 -4.87
C SER A 51 -14.14 29.39 -6.16
N SER A 52 -15.12 30.12 -6.69
CA SER A 52 -16.03 29.64 -7.74
C SER A 52 -15.65 30.04 -9.17
N SER A 53 -15.92 29.14 -10.11
CA SER A 53 -16.37 29.39 -11.51
C SER A 53 -15.42 29.99 -12.57
N VAL A 54 -15.86 29.86 -13.84
CA VAL A 54 -15.47 30.56 -15.09
C VAL A 54 -14.41 29.89 -16.03
N ASN A 55 -14.94 29.42 -17.17
CA ASN A 55 -14.50 29.38 -18.59
C ASN A 55 -13.15 28.76 -19.08
N GLU A 56 -13.29 27.72 -19.91
CA GLU A 56 -13.01 27.59 -21.37
C GLU A 56 -11.71 28.11 -22.08
N ASP A 57 -11.41 27.46 -23.23
CA ASP A 57 -10.42 27.76 -24.31
C ASP A 57 -8.90 27.73 -23.96
N GLU A 58 -7.93 27.31 -24.80
CA GLU A 58 -7.90 26.45 -26.02
C GLU A 58 -6.52 25.66 -26.05
N ARG A 59 -5.65 25.41 -27.05
CA ARG A 59 -5.53 25.55 -28.54
C ARG A 59 -4.61 24.44 -29.14
N ILE A 60 -5.10 23.77 -30.20
CA ILE A 60 -4.55 23.42 -31.55
C ILE A 60 -3.02 23.71 -31.78
N ILE A 61 -2.14 22.89 -32.43
CA ILE A 61 -2.03 22.56 -33.88
C ILE A 61 -1.14 21.31 -34.20
N LYS A 62 -1.58 20.56 -35.24
CA LYS A 62 -0.97 19.65 -36.27
C LYS A 62 0.51 19.19 -36.18
N GLY A 63 0.92 18.06 -36.79
CA GLY A 63 0.23 17.08 -37.67
C GLY A 63 1.21 16.42 -38.68
N ASP A 64 0.86 15.44 -39.55
CA ASP A 64 -0.37 14.64 -39.67
C ASP A 64 -0.09 13.10 -39.78
N SER A 65 0.04 12.32 -40.88
CA SER A 65 -0.15 12.43 -42.37
C SER A 65 -0.30 10.99 -42.99
N GLU A 66 -0.24 10.79 -44.34
CA GLU A 66 -0.70 9.57 -45.09
C GLU A 66 0.36 9.05 -46.14
N ILE A 67 0.28 7.90 -46.87
CA ILE A 67 -0.80 7.21 -47.63
C ILE A 67 -0.69 5.65 -47.66
N CYS A 68 -1.85 5.02 -47.88
CA CYS A 68 -2.27 3.61 -48.06
C CYS A 68 -1.40 2.56 -48.78
N ILE A 69 -1.68 1.28 -48.46
CA ILE A 69 -2.20 0.26 -49.41
C ILE A 69 -3.05 -0.80 -48.67
N ASN A 70 -3.93 -1.51 -49.38
CA ASN A 70 -4.98 -2.38 -48.85
C ASN A 70 -4.51 -3.82 -48.56
N GLU A 71 -4.96 -4.40 -47.43
CA GLU A 71 -5.22 -5.85 -47.37
C GLU A 71 -6.31 -6.16 -46.31
N LYS A 72 -7.40 -6.83 -46.72
CA LYS A 72 -8.51 -7.17 -45.82
C LYS A 72 -8.22 -8.47 -45.08
N LYS A 73 -7.87 -8.37 -43.79
CA LYS A 73 -7.98 -9.48 -42.82
C LYS A 73 -8.90 -9.05 -41.69
N ASP A 74 -9.85 -9.91 -41.32
CA ASP A 74 -10.91 -9.59 -40.35
C ASP A 74 -10.42 -9.66 -38.90
N ILE A 75 -9.54 -8.71 -38.56
CA ILE A 75 -9.02 -8.55 -37.20
C ILE A 75 -10.15 -7.93 -36.37
N GLN A 76 -10.92 -8.76 -35.67
CA GLN A 76 -11.84 -8.34 -34.61
C GLN A 76 -11.12 -7.31 -33.72
N LYS A 77 -11.54 -6.04 -33.76
CA LYS A 77 -10.81 -4.92 -33.17
C LYS A 77 -10.92 -4.94 -31.64
N LYS A 78 -10.10 -5.79 -31.00
CA LYS A 78 -9.97 -5.97 -29.55
C LYS A 78 -10.14 -4.64 -28.81
N THR A 79 -11.06 -4.63 -27.84
CA THR A 79 -11.51 -3.41 -27.18
C THR A 79 -10.36 -2.74 -26.40
N LYS A 80 -10.56 -1.47 -26.04
CA LYS A 80 -9.65 -0.76 -25.11
C LYS A 80 -9.52 -1.47 -23.74
N LYS A 81 -10.44 -2.39 -23.39
CA LYS A 81 -10.40 -3.23 -22.17
C LYS A 81 -9.50 -4.46 -22.38
N GLU A 82 -9.66 -5.23 -23.45
CA GLU A 82 -8.77 -6.38 -23.76
C GLU A 82 -7.32 -5.93 -23.97
N LYS A 83 -7.06 -4.93 -24.83
CA LYS A 83 -5.69 -4.45 -25.10
C LYS A 83 -4.97 -3.99 -23.82
N LYS A 84 -5.72 -3.52 -22.82
CA LYS A 84 -5.22 -3.15 -21.48
C LYS A 84 -5.05 -4.35 -20.55
N LYS A 85 -5.83 -5.42 -20.69
CA LYS A 85 -5.66 -6.71 -20.02
C LYS A 85 -4.40 -7.43 -20.53
N GLU A 86 -4.29 -7.61 -21.84
CA GLU A 86 -3.14 -8.27 -22.50
C GLU A 86 -1.81 -7.57 -22.18
N LYS A 87 -1.77 -6.23 -22.27
CA LYS A 87 -0.57 -5.43 -21.90
C LYS A 87 -0.20 -5.58 -20.41
N ARG A 88 -1.17 -5.84 -19.52
CA ARG A 88 -0.91 -6.13 -18.09
C ARG A 88 -0.40 -7.56 -17.90
N GLU A 89 -0.93 -8.52 -18.64
CA GLU A 89 -0.58 -9.94 -18.53
C GLU A 89 0.81 -10.22 -19.10
N HIS A 90 1.14 -9.73 -20.29
CA HIS A 90 2.49 -9.76 -20.84
C HIS A 90 3.50 -9.06 -19.90
N LEU A 91 3.14 -7.93 -19.28
CA LEU A 91 4.01 -7.25 -18.31
C LEU A 91 4.16 -8.05 -16.99
N LYS A 92 3.10 -8.74 -16.53
CA LYS A 92 3.12 -9.65 -15.37
C LYS A 92 4.04 -10.85 -15.64
N GLU A 93 4.00 -11.40 -16.84
CA GLU A 93 4.84 -12.52 -17.26
C GLU A 93 6.31 -12.12 -17.49
N LYS A 94 6.58 -11.00 -18.20
CA LYS A 94 7.93 -10.45 -18.37
C LYS A 94 8.59 -10.13 -17.02
N ARG A 95 7.80 -9.68 -16.03
CA ARG A 95 8.23 -9.56 -14.63
C ARG A 95 8.43 -10.92 -13.95
N LYS A 96 7.59 -11.93 -14.18
CA LYS A 96 7.79 -13.30 -13.66
C LYS A 96 9.10 -13.90 -14.17
N LYS A 97 9.39 -13.80 -15.47
CA LYS A 97 10.61 -14.27 -16.13
C LYS A 97 11.88 -13.58 -15.62
N LYS A 98 11.85 -12.26 -15.33
CA LYS A 98 13.02 -11.52 -14.80
C LYS A 98 13.26 -11.64 -13.28
N ARG A 99 12.31 -12.16 -12.49
CA ARG A 99 12.47 -12.29 -11.03
C ARG A 99 13.68 -13.12 -10.57
N PRO A 100 14.06 -14.26 -11.19
CA PRO A 100 15.23 -15.04 -10.78
C PRO A 100 16.54 -14.31 -11.07
N GLU A 101 16.68 -13.75 -12.27
CA GLU A 101 17.81 -12.91 -12.71
C GLU A 101 18.03 -11.73 -11.72
N GLU A 102 16.97 -10.98 -11.43
CA GLU A 102 17.02 -9.84 -10.51
C GLU A 102 17.38 -10.26 -9.08
N LYS A 103 16.91 -11.43 -8.62
CA LYS A 103 17.30 -12.02 -7.33
C LYS A 103 18.77 -12.44 -7.30
N LYS A 104 19.31 -13.06 -8.36
CA LYS A 104 20.74 -13.43 -8.46
C LYS A 104 21.59 -12.17 -8.37
N ARG A 105 21.35 -11.20 -9.25
CA ARG A 105 22.07 -9.91 -9.31
C ARG A 105 22.02 -9.14 -7.98
N LYS A 106 20.92 -9.23 -7.22
CA LYS A 106 20.79 -8.62 -5.88
C LYS A 106 21.53 -9.38 -4.77
N LYS A 107 21.78 -10.69 -4.90
CA LYS A 107 22.69 -11.44 -4.03
C LYS A 107 24.15 -11.14 -4.37
N GLU A 108 24.47 -11.13 -5.66
CA GLU A 108 25.79 -10.90 -6.25
C GLU A 108 26.37 -9.55 -5.81
N LYS A 109 25.65 -8.44 -6.05
CA LYS A 109 26.04 -7.10 -5.56
C LYS A 109 26.21 -6.99 -4.05
N LYS A 110 25.52 -7.82 -3.25
CA LYS A 110 25.71 -7.87 -1.79
C LYS A 110 26.97 -8.66 -1.39
N ARG A 111 27.36 -9.68 -2.17
CA ARG A 111 28.63 -10.41 -2.00
C ARG A 111 29.80 -9.53 -2.41
N GLU A 112 29.73 -8.88 -3.56
CA GLU A 112 30.72 -7.91 -4.05
C GLU A 112 30.97 -6.80 -3.02
N ALA A 113 29.92 -6.15 -2.52
CA ALA A 113 30.04 -5.08 -1.53
C ALA A 113 30.65 -5.56 -0.20
N LEU A 114 30.36 -6.80 0.21
CA LEU A 114 30.98 -7.39 1.40
C LEU A 114 32.46 -7.71 1.18
N LEU A 115 32.82 -8.32 0.04
CA LEU A 115 34.21 -8.61 -0.31
C LEU A 115 35.05 -7.33 -0.42
N LYS A 116 34.51 -6.25 -0.99
CA LYS A 116 35.20 -4.95 -1.04
C LYS A 116 35.48 -4.34 0.33
N ILE A 117 34.65 -4.63 1.35
CA ILE A 117 34.93 -4.21 2.73
C ILE A 117 36.00 -5.12 3.33
N LEU A 118 35.83 -6.44 3.23
CA LEU A 118 36.74 -7.42 3.84
C LEU A 118 38.16 -7.38 3.23
N ASN A 119 38.31 -7.06 1.95
CA ASN A 119 39.62 -6.97 1.29
C ASN A 119 40.48 -5.80 1.80
N ASN A 120 39.87 -4.79 2.43
CA ASN A 120 40.57 -3.62 2.96
C ASN A 120 40.92 -3.76 4.46
N LEU A 121 40.76 -4.96 5.04
CA LEU A 121 40.91 -5.25 6.47
C LEU A 121 41.92 -6.39 6.70
N ASN A 122 42.61 -6.37 7.83
CA ASN A 122 43.43 -7.47 8.32
C ASN A 122 42.56 -8.64 8.87
N GLU A 123 43.15 -9.78 9.24
CA GLU A 123 42.39 -10.95 9.69
C GLU A 123 41.65 -10.75 11.02
N GLU A 124 42.23 -10.00 11.97
CA GLU A 124 41.58 -9.70 13.25
C GLU A 124 40.38 -8.76 13.04
N GLU A 125 40.54 -7.74 12.20
CA GLU A 125 39.48 -6.82 11.78
C GLU A 125 38.36 -7.54 11.02
N LYS A 126 38.68 -8.49 10.13
CA LYS A 126 37.68 -9.35 9.45
C LYS A 126 36.86 -10.14 10.46
N ILE A 127 37.51 -10.77 11.44
CA ILE A 127 36.83 -11.53 12.50
C ILE A 127 35.95 -10.61 13.36
N ALA A 128 36.47 -9.46 13.77
CA ALA A 128 35.74 -8.45 14.55
C ALA A 128 34.49 -7.94 13.79
N PHE A 129 34.66 -7.53 12.53
CA PHE A 129 33.58 -7.04 11.67
C PHE A 129 32.47 -8.09 11.45
N LEU A 130 32.83 -9.35 11.21
CA LEU A 130 31.84 -10.43 11.07
C LEU A 130 31.09 -10.73 12.38
N LYS A 131 31.79 -10.66 13.53
CA LYS A 131 31.20 -10.81 14.87
C LYS A 131 30.24 -9.65 15.19
N GLU A 132 30.69 -8.41 15.01
CA GLU A 132 29.88 -7.20 15.24
C GLU A 132 28.65 -7.19 14.33
N ARG A 133 28.81 -7.51 13.04
CA ARG A 133 27.70 -7.62 12.10
C ARG A 133 26.68 -8.67 12.54
N LYS A 134 27.11 -9.85 13.00
CA LYS A 134 26.21 -10.91 13.50
C LYS A 134 25.43 -10.42 14.73
N LEU A 135 26.09 -9.72 15.66
CA LEU A 135 25.45 -9.11 16.83
C LEU A 135 24.45 -8.01 16.41
N SER A 136 24.81 -7.17 15.45
CA SER A 136 23.95 -6.13 14.87
C SER A 136 22.70 -6.71 14.20
N GLU A 137 22.83 -7.82 13.46
CA GLU A 137 21.72 -8.55 12.84
C GLU A 137 20.82 -9.26 13.88
N ILE A 138 21.35 -9.65 15.05
CA ILE A 138 20.56 -10.16 16.18
C ILE A 138 19.82 -9.02 16.89
N LYS A 139 20.52 -7.95 17.28
CA LYS A 139 19.94 -6.78 17.96
C LYS A 139 18.78 -6.18 17.16
N LYS A 140 18.94 -6.02 15.85
CA LYS A 140 17.87 -5.52 14.94
C LYS A 140 16.65 -6.43 14.84
N LYS A 141 16.80 -7.75 15.07
CA LYS A 141 15.65 -8.68 15.15
C LYS A 141 14.91 -8.51 16.47
N GLU A 142 15.64 -8.43 17.58
CA GLU A 142 15.02 -8.28 18.91
C GLU A 142 14.38 -6.89 19.08
N GLU A 143 15.02 -5.80 18.64
CA GLU A 143 14.42 -4.47 18.55
C GLU A 143 13.07 -4.48 17.80
N LYS A 144 13.00 -5.22 16.67
CA LYS A 144 11.75 -5.35 15.91
C LYS A 144 10.69 -6.18 16.66
N LYS A 145 11.09 -7.26 17.33
CA LYS A 145 10.21 -8.12 18.13
C LYS A 145 9.63 -7.34 19.32
N GLN A 146 10.47 -6.65 20.08
CA GLN A 146 10.05 -5.79 21.20
C GLN A 146 9.13 -4.65 20.73
N PHE A 147 9.46 -4.00 19.60
CA PHE A 147 8.58 -2.99 19.01
C PHE A 147 7.21 -3.55 18.59
N LEU A 148 7.15 -4.78 18.06
CA LEU A 148 5.88 -5.44 17.72
C LEU A 148 5.07 -5.82 18.96
N ILE A 149 5.70 -6.34 20.01
CA ILE A 149 5.04 -6.64 21.30
C ILE A 149 4.44 -5.36 21.91
N LYS A 150 5.22 -4.28 22.00
CA LYS A 150 4.73 -2.96 22.46
C LYS A 150 3.60 -2.43 21.57
N SER A 151 3.72 -2.56 20.25
CA SER A 151 2.66 -2.14 19.32
C SER A 151 1.35 -2.91 19.54
N TYR A 152 1.42 -4.21 19.81
CA TYR A 152 0.28 -5.10 20.03
C TYR A 152 -0.41 -4.88 21.39
N ASN A 153 0.36 -4.57 22.45
CA ASN A 153 -0.16 -4.36 23.80
C ASN A 153 -0.61 -2.91 24.08
N GLU A 154 0.15 -1.92 23.60
CA GLU A 154 0.05 -0.52 24.04
C GLU A 154 -0.24 0.48 22.89
N GLY A 155 -0.15 0.04 21.63
CA GLY A 155 -0.33 0.94 20.48
C GLY A 155 -1.73 1.53 20.31
N TYR A 156 -1.80 2.63 19.54
CA TYR A 156 -3.07 3.23 19.12
C TYR A 156 -3.90 2.22 18.32
N LYS A 157 -5.20 2.12 18.60
CA LYS A 157 -6.09 1.14 17.95
C LYS A 157 -6.56 1.64 16.59
N ILE A 158 -6.31 0.87 15.54
CA ILE A 158 -6.91 1.03 14.22
C ILE A 158 -7.68 -0.25 13.90
N CYS A 159 -8.99 -0.12 13.68
CA CYS A 159 -9.88 -1.22 13.39
C CYS A 159 -10.28 -1.26 11.90
N PHE A 160 -10.17 -2.43 11.29
CA PHE A 160 -10.62 -2.71 9.94
C PHE A 160 -11.90 -3.57 10.03
N ASN A 161 -13.06 -2.93 9.88
CA ASN A 161 -14.32 -3.66 9.81
C ASN A 161 -14.42 -4.42 8.47
N CYS A 162 -14.57 -5.74 8.54
CA CYS A 162 -14.63 -6.63 7.38
C CYS A 162 -16.06 -7.11 7.04
N SER A 163 -17.11 -6.60 7.71
CA SER A 163 -18.51 -7.01 7.49
C SER A 163 -18.96 -6.97 6.02
N PHE A 164 -18.45 -6.01 5.26
CA PHE A 164 -18.81 -5.79 3.86
C PHE A 164 -18.05 -6.68 2.86
N GLN A 165 -17.33 -7.72 3.32
CA GLN A 165 -16.52 -8.57 2.43
C GLN A 165 -17.33 -9.26 1.33
N ASN A 166 -18.57 -9.67 1.64
CA ASN A 166 -19.50 -10.30 0.69
C ASN A 166 -20.00 -9.35 -0.42
N LEU A 167 -19.70 -8.05 -0.32
CA LEU A 167 -20.07 -7.02 -1.31
C LEU A 167 -18.92 -6.63 -2.26
N MET A 168 -17.72 -7.19 -2.08
CA MET A 168 -16.52 -6.86 -2.86
C MET A 168 -16.19 -7.91 -3.93
N GLU A 169 -15.76 -7.48 -5.12
CA GLU A 169 -15.14 -8.42 -6.06
C GLU A 169 -13.82 -9.00 -5.50
N GLU A 170 -13.40 -10.20 -5.93
CA GLU A 170 -12.04 -10.76 -5.69
C GLU A 170 -10.90 -9.75 -5.85
N LYS A 171 -11.06 -8.82 -6.82
CA LYS A 171 -10.10 -7.79 -7.21
C LYS A 171 -10.02 -6.67 -6.18
N GLU A 172 -11.12 -6.39 -5.51
CA GLU A 172 -11.28 -5.39 -4.47
C GLU A 172 -10.82 -5.96 -3.13
N ILE A 173 -11.17 -7.21 -2.81
CA ILE A 173 -10.58 -7.98 -1.70
C ILE A 173 -9.04 -8.06 -1.86
N SER A 174 -8.55 -8.38 -3.06
CA SER A 174 -7.11 -8.35 -3.40
C SER A 174 -6.47 -6.96 -3.30
N SER A 175 -7.26 -5.89 -3.47
CA SER A 175 -6.82 -4.51 -3.30
C SER A 175 -6.78 -4.10 -1.83
N LEU A 176 -7.78 -4.51 -1.03
CA LEU A 176 -7.88 -4.24 0.40
C LEU A 176 -6.80 -4.99 1.19
N ALA A 177 -6.63 -6.29 0.97
CA ALA A 177 -5.55 -7.07 1.58
C ALA A 177 -4.16 -6.47 1.28
N LYS A 178 -3.96 -5.92 0.08
CA LYS A 178 -2.74 -5.19 -0.29
C LYS A 178 -2.61 -3.85 0.44
N GLN A 179 -3.69 -3.12 0.66
CA GLN A 179 -3.69 -1.86 1.42
C GLN A 179 -3.37 -2.11 2.91
N ILE A 180 -3.98 -3.13 3.50
CA ILE A 180 -3.68 -3.62 4.86
C ILE A 180 -2.19 -4.01 4.98
N PHE A 181 -1.65 -4.76 4.01
CA PHE A 181 -0.22 -5.09 3.94
C PHE A 181 0.68 -3.85 3.90
N LEU A 182 0.37 -2.86 3.06
CA LEU A 182 1.14 -1.62 2.98
C LEU A 182 1.06 -0.83 4.30
N SER A 183 -0.11 -0.79 4.94
CA SER A 183 -0.37 -0.06 6.19
C SER A 183 0.46 -0.62 7.35
N TYR A 184 0.45 -1.94 7.54
CA TYR A 184 1.24 -2.62 8.56
C TYR A 184 2.76 -2.46 8.32
N HIS A 185 3.19 -2.43 7.05
CA HIS A 185 4.59 -2.17 6.72
C HIS A 185 4.98 -0.68 6.85
N TYR A 186 4.03 0.26 6.73
CA TYR A 186 4.26 1.68 7.01
C TYR A 186 4.42 1.95 8.51
N MET A 187 3.58 1.31 9.34
CA MET A 187 3.71 1.27 10.80
C MET A 187 5.13 0.82 11.21
N LEU A 188 5.57 -0.35 10.71
CA LEU A 188 6.92 -0.89 10.90
C LEU A 188 8.03 0.07 10.42
N LYS A 189 7.82 0.77 9.29
CA LYS A 189 8.79 1.71 8.72
C LYS A 189 8.92 3.01 9.53
N LYS A 190 7.82 3.50 10.11
CA LYS A 190 7.79 4.76 10.88
C LYS A 190 8.16 4.58 12.36
N LYS A 191 8.17 3.34 12.87
CA LYS A 191 8.34 2.98 14.29
C LYS A 191 7.31 3.69 15.20
N VAL A 192 6.02 3.60 14.84
CA VAL A 192 4.91 4.15 15.63
C VAL A 192 4.08 2.99 16.16
N PRO A 193 3.83 2.87 17.49
CA PRO A 193 3.11 1.73 18.04
C PRO A 193 1.61 1.83 17.72
N VAL A 194 1.11 0.87 16.93
CA VAL A 194 -0.30 0.80 16.51
C VAL A 194 -0.79 -0.64 16.58
N GLN A 195 -1.93 -0.84 17.22
CA GLN A 195 -2.69 -2.09 17.26
C GLN A 195 -3.57 -2.17 16.02
N PHE A 196 -3.35 -3.19 15.19
CA PHE A 196 -4.21 -3.49 14.04
C PHE A 196 -5.27 -4.50 14.49
N HIS A 197 -6.54 -4.11 14.45
CA HIS A 197 -7.69 -4.96 14.78
C HIS A 197 -8.50 -5.27 13.51
N PHE A 198 -8.97 -6.50 13.36
CA PHE A 198 -9.87 -6.92 12.30
C PHE A 198 -11.15 -7.46 12.92
N THR A 199 -12.31 -6.91 12.55
CA THR A 199 -13.64 -7.32 13.05
C THR A 199 -14.47 -7.90 11.92
N HIS A 200 -15.40 -8.81 12.25
CA HIS A 200 -16.10 -9.66 11.28
C HIS A 200 -15.16 -10.45 10.36
N MET A 201 -14.11 -11.08 10.92
CA MET A 201 -13.16 -11.88 10.14
C MET A 201 -12.91 -13.27 10.75
N ASN A 202 -13.09 -14.32 9.95
CA ASN A 202 -12.78 -15.71 10.28
C ASN A 202 -11.60 -16.25 9.43
N ASP A 203 -11.13 -17.45 9.77
CA ASP A 203 -9.98 -18.07 9.10
C ASP A 203 -10.19 -18.49 7.64
N ASN A 204 -11.43 -18.79 7.27
CA ASN A 204 -11.81 -19.30 5.95
C ASN A 204 -12.25 -18.20 4.97
N ASP A 205 -12.43 -16.97 5.47
CA ASP A 205 -12.91 -15.81 4.72
C ASP A 205 -12.02 -15.47 3.52
N ASP A 206 -12.60 -14.91 2.45
CA ASP A 206 -11.86 -14.51 1.25
C ASP A 206 -10.78 -13.46 1.54
N ILE A 207 -11.06 -12.53 2.47
CA ILE A 207 -10.08 -11.54 2.91
C ILE A 207 -8.94 -12.19 3.71
N SER A 208 -9.24 -13.13 4.61
CA SER A 208 -8.25 -13.88 5.39
C SER A 208 -7.37 -14.74 4.48
N SER A 209 -8.00 -15.56 3.63
CA SER A 209 -7.35 -16.35 2.57
C SER A 209 -6.50 -15.50 1.62
N THR A 210 -6.83 -14.22 1.44
CA THR A 210 -6.05 -13.29 0.62
C THR A 210 -4.96 -12.55 1.38
N LEU A 211 -5.12 -12.31 2.68
CA LEU A 211 -4.09 -11.80 3.58
C LEU A 211 -3.01 -12.86 3.86
N LYS A 212 -3.36 -14.14 3.97
CA LYS A 212 -2.43 -15.29 4.10
C LYS A 212 -1.35 -15.31 2.99
N LYS A 213 -1.70 -14.83 1.78
CA LYS A 213 -0.78 -14.63 0.63
C LYS A 213 0.35 -13.60 0.90
N TYR A 214 0.22 -12.79 1.96
CA TYR A 214 1.20 -11.82 2.46
C TYR A 214 1.87 -12.25 3.79
N SER A 215 1.72 -13.52 4.20
CA SER A 215 2.20 -14.07 5.48
C SER A 215 1.61 -13.37 6.70
N PHE A 216 0.31 -13.07 6.64
CA PHE A 216 -0.48 -12.43 7.71
C PHE A 216 -0.44 -13.22 9.02
N ASP A 217 -0.35 -14.55 8.95
CA ASP A 217 -0.21 -15.52 10.06
C ASP A 217 1.06 -15.30 10.91
N LYS A 218 1.92 -14.36 10.53
CA LYS A 218 3.19 -14.00 11.20
C LYS A 218 3.20 -12.55 11.69
N TRP A 219 2.05 -11.88 11.70
CA TRP A 219 1.90 -10.51 12.14
C TRP A 219 1.33 -10.48 13.55
N MET A 220 1.71 -9.47 14.35
CA MET A 220 1.10 -9.27 15.67
C MET A 220 -0.09 -8.33 15.50
N VAL A 221 -1.27 -8.94 15.36
CA VAL A 221 -2.55 -8.28 15.07
C VAL A 221 -3.68 -8.95 15.84
N HIS A 222 -4.75 -8.22 16.11
CA HIS A 222 -5.92 -8.72 16.82
C HIS A 222 -7.02 -9.09 15.81
N ILE A 223 -7.59 -10.28 15.93
CA ILE A 223 -8.64 -10.80 15.04
C ILE A 223 -9.88 -11.11 15.87
N HIS A 224 -11.04 -10.61 15.44
CA HIS A 224 -12.31 -10.73 16.15
C HIS A 224 -13.41 -11.14 15.17
N LYS A 225 -14.34 -11.96 15.65
CA LYS A 225 -15.52 -12.40 14.88
C LYS A 225 -16.66 -11.41 14.96
N ASP A 226 -16.80 -10.77 16.12
CA ASP A 226 -17.87 -9.83 16.46
C ASP A 226 -17.66 -8.42 15.90
N ASP A 227 -18.68 -7.58 16.07
CA ASP A 227 -18.66 -6.16 15.71
C ASP A 227 -17.80 -5.33 16.68
N TYR A 228 -17.16 -4.28 16.14
CA TYR A 228 -16.35 -3.33 16.90
C TYR A 228 -17.16 -2.61 18.01
N TRP A 229 -18.47 -2.43 17.86
CA TRP A 229 -19.39 -1.92 18.89
C TRP A 229 -19.46 -2.77 20.16
N ASN A 230 -19.09 -4.05 20.08
CA ASN A 230 -19.10 -5.00 21.21
C ASN A 230 -17.70 -5.20 21.82
N ILE A 231 -16.65 -4.83 21.09
CA ILE A 231 -15.23 -5.11 21.43
C ILE A 231 -14.56 -3.90 22.09
N PHE A 232 -15.00 -2.68 21.79
CA PHE A 232 -14.45 -1.43 22.31
C PHE A 232 -15.52 -0.61 23.04
N ASN A 233 -15.10 0.23 23.99
CA ASN A 233 -16.03 1.21 24.58
C ASN A 233 -16.48 2.20 23.48
N LYS A 234 -17.79 2.29 23.29
CA LYS A 234 -18.49 3.14 22.31
C LYS A 234 -18.07 4.60 22.37
N ASP A 235 -17.86 5.14 23.57
CA ASP A 235 -17.41 6.53 23.81
C ASP A 235 -16.02 6.85 23.20
N LYS A 236 -15.29 5.83 22.73
CA LYS A 236 -13.93 5.92 22.17
C LYS A 236 -13.84 5.38 20.74
N ILE A 237 -14.98 5.10 20.09
CA ILE A 237 -15.05 4.63 18.71
C ILE A 237 -15.26 5.84 17.78
N VAL A 238 -14.34 6.05 16.84
CA VAL A 238 -14.49 7.05 15.77
C VAL A 238 -14.56 6.32 14.44
N VAL A 239 -15.70 6.43 13.73
CA VAL A 239 -15.93 5.77 12.44
C VAL A 239 -15.55 6.72 11.30
N LEU A 240 -14.42 6.46 10.64
CA LEU A 240 -13.92 7.31 9.55
C LEU A 240 -14.69 7.06 8.24
N SER A 241 -15.76 7.84 8.04
CA SER A 241 -16.56 7.88 6.81
C SER A 241 -16.22 9.11 5.94
N PRO A 242 -16.19 9.02 4.60
CA PRO A 242 -16.08 10.20 3.73
C PRO A 242 -17.35 11.06 3.71
N ASP A 243 -18.46 10.53 4.21
CA ASP A 243 -19.78 11.17 4.23
C ASP A 243 -20.15 11.69 5.65
N ALA A 244 -19.16 11.77 6.57
CA ALA A 244 -19.35 12.33 7.90
C ALA A 244 -19.48 13.87 7.85
N SER A 245 -20.47 14.42 8.56
CA SER A 245 -20.68 15.87 8.71
C SER A 245 -19.81 16.51 9.80
N GLU A 246 -19.18 15.71 10.65
CA GLU A 246 -18.36 16.15 11.77
C GLU A 246 -16.93 16.47 11.29
N VAL A 247 -16.48 17.71 11.55
CA VAL A 247 -15.09 18.14 11.35
C VAL A 247 -14.40 18.16 12.70
N GLY A 248 -13.38 17.31 12.88
CA GLY A 248 -12.57 17.20 14.11
C GLY A 248 -11.14 17.74 13.97
#